data_AF-S7VWT6-F1
#
_entry.id   AF-S7VWT6-F1
#
_cell.length_a   1.000
_cell.length_b   1.000
_cell.length_c   1.000
_cell.angle_alpha   90.00
_cell.angle_beta   90.00
_cell.angle_gamma   90.00
#
_symmetry.space_group_name_H-M   'P 1'
#
loop_
_entity.id
_entity.type
_entity.pdbx_description
1 polymer ?
#
loop_
_entity_poly.entity_id
_entity_poly.type
_entity_poly.pdbx_seq_one_letter_code
_entity_poly.pdbx_strand_id
1 'polypeptide(L)'
;MSKDIKIKKGLDIKLVGEAEQTIENAIISNFYSIRPEDFHSIIPKLVAKEGARVKAGETLFYNKDNETMKFVSPVSGEVTEVQRGPRRRIDAIKITADKEQTYVDHGKFDLASDAEKTKAHLLASGCWAFIKQRPYDVVAKADSTPKAIFISGYASAPLAANLDFTLAGKEAELQAAVTALSKLTDGGVHISIGSSKSPFVNLQNVITYNVSGPHPSGNVGTLINKVSPVNKGETVWTVNAQDLVIIGELLLTGKFNAERVIALAGSSVKKPRYFRTKIGSEIATMVYDNGVERDGNDRFISGNVLSGKQIKPDGNLDYYSNIITVIPEGNDYELFGWNKPVFDKVSNTRALTFLG
;
A
#
# COMPACT_ATOMS: atom_id res chain seq x y z
N MET A 1 -13.74 2.63 28.58
CA MET A 1 -13.95 3.97 27.99
C MET A 1 -13.75 3.85 26.49
N SER A 2 -14.75 4.15 25.67
CA SER A 2 -14.57 4.11 24.21
C SER A 2 -13.58 5.20 23.82
N LYS A 3 -12.49 4.81 23.15
CA LYS A 3 -11.44 5.73 22.68
C LYS A 3 -11.79 6.23 21.28
N ASP A 4 -13.03 6.71 21.12
CA ASP A 4 -13.52 7.11 19.81
C ASP A 4 -12.86 8.42 19.37
N ILE A 5 -12.28 8.42 18.18
CA ILE A 5 -11.59 9.57 17.59
C ILE A 5 -12.50 10.15 16.51
N LYS A 6 -13.02 11.36 16.75
CA LYS A 6 -13.86 12.09 15.80
C LYS A 6 -13.11 13.27 15.22
N ILE A 7 -12.95 13.28 13.89
CA ILE A 7 -12.45 14.43 13.15
C ILE A 7 -13.65 15.28 12.74
N LYS A 8 -13.61 16.58 13.06
CA LYS A 8 -14.67 17.55 12.74
C LYS A 8 -14.28 18.53 11.63
N LYS A 9 -12.98 18.79 11.49
CA LYS A 9 -12.42 19.74 10.53
C LYS A 9 -11.61 18.95 9.50
N GLY A 10 -12.12 18.89 8.29
CA GLY A 10 -11.57 18.16 7.15
C GLY A 10 -12.44 18.41 5.92
N LEU A 11 -12.08 17.81 4.79
CA LEU A 11 -12.81 17.99 3.53
C LEU A 11 -12.80 16.69 2.74
N ASP A 12 -13.98 16.19 2.40
CA ASP A 12 -14.14 15.04 1.51
C ASP A 12 -14.27 15.54 0.07
N ILE A 13 -13.30 15.19 -0.77
CA ILE A 13 -13.36 15.49 -2.20
C ILE A 13 -14.24 14.43 -2.86
N LYS A 14 -15.39 14.86 -3.37
CA LYS A 14 -16.38 13.99 -4.00
C LYS A 14 -16.02 13.75 -5.47
N LEU A 15 -15.10 12.83 -5.71
CA LEU A 15 -14.77 12.39 -7.06
C LEU A 15 -15.75 11.31 -7.55
N VAL A 16 -15.98 11.28 -8.87
CA VAL A 16 -16.77 10.26 -9.55
C VAL A 16 -15.89 9.05 -9.86
N GLY A 17 -16.50 7.86 -9.92
CA GLY A 17 -15.83 6.61 -10.28
C GLY A 17 -15.39 5.79 -9.07
N GLU A 18 -16.18 5.78 -8.00
CA GLU A 18 -15.98 4.86 -6.87
C GLU A 18 -16.12 3.41 -7.35
N ALA A 19 -15.20 2.54 -6.92
CA ALA A 19 -15.20 1.14 -7.30
C ALA A 19 -16.39 0.39 -6.68
N GLU A 20 -17.16 -0.30 -7.52
CA GLU A 20 -18.20 -1.23 -7.05
C GLU A 20 -17.55 -2.35 -6.23
N GLN A 21 -18.18 -2.77 -5.12
CA GLN A 21 -17.68 -3.84 -4.24
C GLN A 21 -17.88 -5.24 -4.84
N THR A 22 -17.31 -5.45 -6.03
CA THR A 22 -17.22 -6.71 -6.75
C THR A 22 -15.75 -7.01 -7.01
N ILE A 23 -15.34 -8.25 -6.73
CA ILE A 23 -13.96 -8.70 -6.95
C ILE A 23 -13.90 -9.54 -8.21
N GLU A 24 -13.01 -9.17 -9.11
CA GLU A 24 -12.62 -9.99 -10.26
C GLU A 24 -11.16 -10.41 -10.13
N ASN A 25 -10.82 -11.57 -10.69
CA ASN A 25 -9.42 -11.92 -10.87
C ASN A 25 -8.89 -11.11 -12.04
N ALA A 26 -7.84 -10.31 -11.79
CA ALA A 26 -7.14 -9.67 -12.90
C ALA A 26 -6.58 -10.74 -13.85
N ILE A 27 -6.47 -10.41 -15.13
CA ILE A 27 -5.67 -11.20 -16.05
C ILE A 27 -4.26 -11.26 -15.47
N ILE A 28 -3.74 -12.49 -15.32
CA ILE A 28 -2.41 -12.74 -14.78
C ILE A 28 -1.42 -11.94 -15.63
N SER A 29 -0.71 -11.01 -14.98
CA SER A 29 0.31 -10.24 -15.68
C SER A 29 1.50 -11.14 -15.98
N ASN A 30 2.07 -11.00 -17.17
CA ASN A 30 3.32 -11.68 -17.50
C ASN A 30 4.52 -10.95 -16.90
N PHE A 31 4.38 -9.66 -16.57
CA PHE A 31 5.48 -8.80 -16.18
C PHE A 31 5.22 -8.14 -14.83
N TYR A 32 6.19 -8.28 -13.94
CA TYR A 32 6.19 -7.67 -12.62
C TYR A 32 7.44 -6.81 -12.48
N SER A 33 7.30 -5.67 -11.80
CA SER A 33 8.38 -4.73 -11.59
C SER A 33 8.51 -4.36 -10.12
N ILE A 34 9.72 -4.49 -9.58
CA ILE A 34 10.07 -3.96 -8.26
C ILE A 34 10.99 -2.75 -8.46
N ARG A 35 10.60 -1.61 -7.91
CA ARG A 35 11.33 -0.36 -8.05
C ARG A 35 11.98 0.02 -6.73
N PRO A 36 13.32 0.08 -6.65
CA PRO A 36 14.00 0.50 -5.44
C PRO A 36 13.58 1.89 -4.93
N GLU A 37 13.10 2.78 -5.81
CA GLU A 37 12.59 4.11 -5.44
C GLU A 37 11.34 4.08 -4.57
N ASP A 38 10.61 2.96 -4.53
CA ASP A 38 9.47 2.80 -3.63
C ASP A 38 9.93 2.73 -2.16
N PHE A 39 11.18 2.33 -1.93
CA PHE A 39 11.78 2.19 -0.60
C PHE A 39 12.67 3.40 -0.28
N HIS A 40 12.07 4.48 0.22
CA HIS A 40 12.80 5.70 0.53
C HIS A 40 13.97 5.44 1.50
N SER A 41 15.11 6.07 1.23
CA SER A 41 16.37 5.94 1.97
C SER A 41 17.06 4.56 1.93
N ILE A 42 16.58 3.62 1.11
CA ILE A 42 17.27 2.34 0.89
C ILE A 42 18.29 2.48 -0.24
N ILE A 43 19.52 2.02 0.01
CA ILE A 43 20.56 1.92 -1.02
C ILE A 43 20.59 0.47 -1.51
N PRO A 44 20.05 0.16 -2.70
CA PRO A 44 19.94 -1.21 -3.17
C PRO A 44 21.30 -1.79 -3.58
N LYS A 45 21.61 -3.00 -3.08
CA LYS A 45 22.70 -3.85 -3.59
C LYS A 45 22.11 -5.12 -4.20
N LEU A 46 22.23 -5.25 -5.52
CA LEU A 46 21.64 -6.34 -6.30
C LEU A 46 22.22 -7.69 -5.93
N VAL A 47 21.34 -8.68 -5.87
CA VAL A 47 21.67 -10.11 -5.76
C VAL A 47 21.30 -10.81 -7.05
N ALA A 48 20.05 -10.62 -7.51
CA ALA A 48 19.58 -11.16 -8.77
C ALA A 48 20.15 -10.37 -9.96
N LYS A 49 20.57 -11.09 -11.00
CA LYS A 49 21.09 -10.54 -12.27
C LYS A 49 20.10 -10.86 -13.39
N GLU A 50 20.22 -10.14 -14.50
CA GLU A 50 19.48 -10.46 -15.72
C GLU A 50 19.74 -11.92 -16.14
N GLY A 51 18.67 -12.63 -16.54
CA GLY A 51 18.67 -14.05 -16.86
C GLY A 51 18.60 -14.99 -15.64
N ALA A 52 18.64 -14.49 -14.41
CA ALA A 52 18.49 -15.33 -13.22
C ALA A 52 17.02 -15.76 -13.05
N ARG A 53 16.81 -17.05 -12.80
CA ARG A 53 15.51 -17.54 -12.32
C ARG A 53 15.40 -17.33 -10.81
N VAL A 54 14.24 -16.88 -10.37
CA VAL A 54 13.93 -16.58 -8.97
C VAL A 54 12.60 -17.21 -8.59
N LYS A 55 12.44 -17.60 -7.33
CA LYS A 55 11.16 -17.99 -6.74
C LYS A 55 10.44 -16.77 -6.15
N ALA A 56 9.14 -16.87 -5.91
CA ALA A 56 8.43 -15.89 -5.10
C ALA A 56 9.00 -15.90 -3.67
N GLY A 57 9.30 -14.73 -3.11
CA GLY A 57 10.01 -14.60 -1.84
C GLY A 57 11.55 -14.69 -1.93
N GLU A 58 12.12 -14.91 -3.12
CA GLU A 58 13.58 -14.93 -3.29
C GLU A 58 14.17 -13.52 -3.36
N THR A 59 15.35 -13.31 -2.78
CA THR A 59 15.98 -11.99 -2.69
C THR A 59 16.39 -11.45 -4.06
N LEU A 60 15.87 -10.27 -4.43
CA LEU A 60 16.30 -9.52 -5.62
C LEU A 60 17.48 -8.60 -5.28
N PHE A 61 17.37 -7.88 -4.17
CA PHE A 61 18.39 -6.99 -3.65
C PHE A 61 18.28 -6.88 -2.13
N TYR A 62 19.28 -6.28 -1.51
CA TYR A 62 19.26 -5.96 -0.08
C TYR A 62 19.69 -4.51 0.16
N ASN A 63 19.42 -4.00 1.36
CA ASN A 63 19.90 -2.69 1.76
C ASN A 63 21.42 -2.73 2.01
N LYS A 64 22.21 -1.96 1.27
CA LYS A 64 23.67 -1.89 1.43
C LYS A 64 24.11 -1.61 2.86
N ASP A 65 23.33 -0.80 3.60
CA ASP A 65 23.64 -0.42 4.98
C ASP A 65 23.27 -1.51 6.00
N ASN A 66 22.41 -2.46 5.61
CA ASN A 66 22.04 -3.61 6.44
C ASN A 66 21.71 -4.81 5.56
N GLU A 67 22.68 -5.72 5.43
CA GLU A 67 22.56 -6.87 4.52
C GLU A 67 21.43 -7.84 4.87
N THR A 68 20.96 -7.84 6.13
CA THR A 68 19.84 -8.70 6.55
C THR A 68 18.50 -8.22 5.99
N MET A 69 18.38 -6.94 5.65
CA MET A 69 17.16 -6.36 5.11
C MET A 69 17.04 -6.70 3.63
N LYS A 70 16.33 -7.79 3.33
CA LYS A 70 16.11 -8.29 1.97
C LYS A 70 14.86 -7.67 1.34
N PHE A 71 14.90 -7.52 0.02
CA PHE A 71 13.77 -7.15 -0.82
C PHE A 71 13.60 -8.26 -1.85
N VAL A 72 12.40 -8.84 -1.89
CA VAL A 72 12.16 -10.14 -2.51
C VAL A 72 11.27 -10.04 -3.73
N SER A 73 11.31 -11.09 -4.55
CA SER A 73 10.48 -11.22 -5.75
C SER A 73 9.02 -11.45 -5.38
N PRO A 74 8.05 -10.73 -6.00
CA PRO A 74 6.64 -10.96 -5.77
C PRO A 74 6.10 -12.25 -6.45
N VAL A 75 6.85 -12.78 -7.42
CA VAL A 75 6.51 -13.94 -8.25
C VAL A 75 7.72 -14.84 -8.50
N SER A 76 7.51 -16.10 -8.86
CA SER A 76 8.55 -16.88 -9.52
C SER A 76 8.62 -16.57 -11.00
N GLY A 77 9.82 -16.68 -11.56
CA GLY A 77 10.05 -16.39 -12.96
C GLY A 77 11.51 -16.13 -13.27
N GLU A 78 11.74 -15.33 -14.30
CA GLU A 78 13.05 -14.90 -14.76
C GLU A 78 13.21 -13.39 -14.65
N VAL A 79 14.32 -12.92 -14.09
CA VAL A 79 14.69 -11.50 -14.09
C VAL A 79 15.11 -11.12 -15.51
N THR A 80 14.20 -10.47 -16.25
CA THR A 80 14.41 -10.17 -17.67
C THR A 80 15.19 -8.88 -17.90
N GLU A 81 15.07 -7.90 -17.00
CA GLU A 81 15.72 -6.60 -17.17
C GLU A 81 16.00 -5.95 -15.81
N VAL A 82 17.21 -5.41 -15.63
CA VAL A 82 17.56 -4.53 -14.52
C VAL A 82 17.74 -3.12 -15.08
N GLN A 83 16.65 -2.35 -15.05
CA GLN A 83 16.62 -1.01 -15.60
C GLN A 83 17.47 -0.06 -14.78
N ARG A 84 18.34 0.68 -15.47
CA ARG A 84 19.25 1.64 -14.85
C ARG A 84 19.01 3.04 -15.38
N GLY A 85 18.82 3.97 -14.46
CA GLY A 85 18.68 5.39 -14.74
C GLY A 85 20.01 6.15 -14.74
N PRO A 86 19.93 7.49 -14.71
CA PRO A 86 21.09 8.37 -14.60
C PRO A 86 22.00 7.97 -13.42
N ARG A 87 23.31 8.09 -13.61
CA ARG A 87 24.34 7.67 -12.63
C ARG A 87 24.26 6.18 -12.24
N ARG A 88 23.71 5.33 -13.13
CA ARG A 88 23.56 3.87 -12.95
C ARG A 88 22.69 3.46 -11.76
N ARG A 89 21.82 4.36 -11.28
CA ARG A 89 20.81 4.05 -10.26
C ARG A 89 19.90 2.94 -10.79
N ILE A 90 19.52 1.98 -9.95
CA ILE A 90 18.57 0.93 -10.32
C ILE A 90 17.18 1.53 -10.23
N ASP A 91 16.53 1.70 -11.37
CA ASP A 91 15.18 2.27 -11.43
C ASP A 91 14.12 1.17 -11.26
N ALA A 92 14.32 0.02 -11.90
CA ALA A 92 13.40 -1.11 -11.81
C ALA A 92 14.09 -2.47 -12.03
N ILE A 93 13.54 -3.52 -11.43
CA ILE A 93 13.89 -4.92 -11.69
C ILE A 93 12.64 -5.58 -12.24
N LYS A 94 12.68 -5.96 -13.52
CA LYS A 94 11.57 -6.62 -14.21
C LYS A 94 11.71 -8.13 -14.15
N ILE A 95 10.60 -8.79 -13.90
CA ILE A 95 10.49 -10.24 -13.80
C ILE A 95 9.38 -10.69 -14.73
N THR A 96 9.68 -11.65 -15.59
CA THR A 96 8.66 -12.38 -16.35
C THR A 96 8.22 -13.58 -15.54
N ALA A 97 6.94 -13.62 -15.18
CA ALA A 97 6.40 -14.64 -14.29
C ALA A 97 6.26 -16.01 -14.95
N ASP A 98 6.51 -17.06 -14.19
CA ASP A 98 6.13 -18.42 -14.58
C ASP A 98 4.59 -18.58 -14.53
N LYS A 99 4.05 -19.47 -15.36
CA LYS A 99 2.61 -19.81 -15.33
C LYS A 99 2.20 -20.43 -14.00
N GLU A 100 3.07 -21.26 -13.44
CA GLU A 100 2.89 -21.86 -12.12
C GLU A 100 3.89 -21.25 -11.15
N GLN A 101 3.39 -20.77 -10.02
CA GLN A 101 4.19 -20.02 -9.05
C GLN A 101 4.90 -20.97 -8.09
N THR A 102 6.22 -20.81 -7.98
CA THR A 102 7.04 -21.51 -6.99
C THR A 102 7.50 -20.54 -5.90
N TYR A 103 7.61 -21.03 -4.67
CA TYR A 103 7.86 -20.18 -3.51
C TYR A 103 9.13 -20.61 -2.78
N VAL A 104 9.85 -19.64 -2.22
CA VAL A 104 10.76 -19.91 -1.13
C VAL A 104 9.93 -20.33 0.08
N ASP A 105 10.32 -21.44 0.70
CA ASP A 105 9.67 -21.95 1.89
C ASP A 105 10.51 -21.54 3.12
N HIS A 106 9.95 -20.62 3.91
CA HIS A 106 10.53 -20.18 5.18
C HIS A 106 10.08 -21.03 6.37
N GLY A 107 9.24 -22.05 6.14
CA GLY A 107 8.59 -22.84 7.17
C GLY A 107 7.52 -22.04 7.92
N LYS A 108 6.57 -22.75 8.52
CA LYS A 108 5.60 -22.14 9.43
C LYS A 108 6.32 -21.52 10.62
N PHE A 109 6.00 -20.26 10.91
CA PHE A 109 6.60 -19.53 12.02
C PHE A 109 5.89 -19.85 13.35
N ASP A 110 6.66 -19.98 14.42
CA ASP A 110 6.12 -20.08 15.77
C ASP A 110 5.83 -18.67 16.33
N LEU A 111 4.55 -18.30 16.36
CA LEU A 111 4.07 -17.00 16.88
C LEU A 111 4.38 -16.77 18.37
N ALA A 112 4.76 -17.82 19.13
CA ALA A 112 5.22 -17.68 20.50
C ALA A 112 6.69 -17.22 20.60
N SER A 113 7.42 -17.18 19.48
CA SER A 113 8.81 -16.74 19.41
C SER A 113 9.02 -15.32 19.94
N ASP A 114 10.26 -15.05 20.35
CA ASP A 114 10.70 -13.74 20.80
C ASP A 114 10.79 -12.70 19.67
N ALA A 115 11.06 -11.45 20.08
CA ALA A 115 11.19 -10.31 19.18
C ALA A 115 12.34 -10.46 18.17
N GLU A 116 13.46 -11.07 18.59
CA GLU A 116 14.65 -11.22 17.75
C GLU A 116 14.42 -12.21 16.61
N LYS A 117 13.83 -13.38 16.92
CA LYS A 117 13.43 -14.37 15.92
C LYS A 117 12.36 -13.84 14.98
N THR A 118 11.38 -13.11 15.51
CA THR A 118 10.34 -12.46 14.69
C THR A 118 10.96 -11.48 13.71
N LYS A 119 11.86 -10.62 14.19
CA LYS A 119 12.59 -9.65 13.36
C LYS A 119 13.44 -10.36 12.29
N ALA A 120 14.22 -11.36 12.67
CA ALA A 120 15.06 -12.12 11.75
C ALA A 120 14.24 -12.80 10.63
N HIS A 121 13.10 -13.39 10.99
CA HIS A 121 12.21 -14.03 10.02
C HIS A 121 11.61 -13.03 9.02
N LEU A 122 11.12 -11.88 9.50
CA LEU A 122 10.57 -10.84 8.63
C LEU A 122 11.63 -10.19 7.73
N LEU A 123 12.87 -10.05 8.21
CA LEU A 123 13.99 -9.55 7.42
C LEU A 123 14.41 -10.52 6.31
N ALA A 124 14.53 -11.81 6.65
CA ALA A 124 14.96 -12.85 5.71
C ALA A 124 13.92 -13.14 4.61
N SER A 125 12.62 -13.03 4.94
CA SER A 125 11.50 -13.25 4.02
C SER A 125 11.13 -12.03 3.18
N GLY A 126 11.71 -10.85 3.45
CA GLY A 126 11.40 -9.60 2.78
C GLY A 126 10.16 -8.87 3.29
N CYS A 127 9.39 -9.45 4.21
CA CYS A 127 8.22 -8.80 4.82
C CYS A 127 8.56 -7.56 5.66
N TRP A 128 9.83 -7.39 6.09
CA TRP A 128 10.26 -6.18 6.79
C TRP A 128 10.07 -4.91 5.95
N ALA A 129 10.06 -5.02 4.62
CA ALA A 129 9.83 -3.88 3.71
C ALA A 129 8.46 -3.22 3.88
N PHE A 130 7.48 -3.91 4.48
CA PHE A 130 6.15 -3.37 4.77
C PHE A 130 6.11 -2.51 6.05
N ILE A 131 7.12 -2.62 6.90
CA ILE A 131 7.20 -1.88 8.16
C ILE A 131 7.92 -0.56 7.91
N LYS A 132 7.17 0.55 7.99
CA LYS A 132 7.72 1.90 7.87
C LYS A 132 7.83 2.57 9.22
N GLN A 133 8.71 3.56 9.36
CA GLN A 133 8.82 4.39 10.56
C GLN A 133 8.35 5.83 10.34
N ARG A 134 7.83 6.43 11.42
CA ARG A 134 7.50 7.85 11.53
C ARG A 134 8.30 8.47 12.68
N PRO A 135 8.86 9.70 12.54
CA PRO A 135 8.77 10.55 11.34
C PRO A 135 9.60 9.96 10.17
N TYR A 136 9.55 10.59 8.98
CA TYR A 136 10.33 10.27 7.76
C TYR A 136 9.75 9.31 6.71
N ASP A 137 8.83 8.40 7.04
CA ASP A 137 8.21 7.49 6.05
C ASP A 137 9.18 6.57 5.29
N VAL A 138 10.21 6.11 5.98
CA VAL A 138 11.21 5.17 5.45
C VAL A 138 10.97 3.78 6.01
N VAL A 139 11.52 2.74 5.37
CA VAL A 139 11.53 1.39 5.95
C VAL A 139 12.16 1.44 7.34
N ALA A 140 11.53 0.80 8.32
CA ALA A 140 11.97 0.82 9.71
C ALA A 140 13.40 0.27 9.84
N LYS A 141 14.24 0.95 10.61
CA LYS A 141 15.59 0.45 10.88
C LYS A 141 15.52 -0.79 11.77
N ALA A 142 16.17 -1.87 11.35
CA ALA A 142 16.12 -3.16 12.05
C ALA A 142 16.74 -3.13 13.46
N ASP A 143 17.70 -2.25 13.71
CA ASP A 143 18.36 -2.04 15.00
C ASP A 143 17.56 -1.14 15.96
N SER A 144 16.45 -0.56 15.49
CA SER A 144 15.57 0.28 16.30
C SER A 144 14.39 -0.49 16.87
N THR A 145 13.81 0.07 17.94
CA THR A 145 12.55 -0.37 18.55
C THR A 145 11.59 0.82 18.54
N PRO A 146 10.36 0.67 18.04
CA PRO A 146 9.40 1.75 18.01
C PRO A 146 8.79 1.97 19.40
N LYS A 147 8.33 3.20 19.64
CA LYS A 147 7.47 3.52 20.79
C LYS A 147 6.17 2.73 20.75
N ALA A 148 5.58 2.56 19.57
CA ALA A 148 4.37 1.78 19.30
C ALA A 148 4.21 1.54 17.79
N ILE A 149 3.34 0.60 17.42
CA ILE A 149 3.03 0.27 16.01
C ILE A 149 1.60 0.71 15.69
N PHE A 150 1.39 1.32 14.53
CA PHE A 150 0.11 1.87 14.09
C PHE A 150 -0.34 1.32 12.75
N ILE A 151 -1.59 0.89 12.67
CA ILE A 151 -2.23 0.45 11.44
C ILE A 151 -3.51 1.26 11.25
N SER A 152 -3.70 1.81 10.05
CA SER A 152 -5.01 2.36 9.69
C SER A 152 -5.86 1.29 9.01
N GLY A 153 -6.85 0.75 9.72
CA GLY A 153 -7.88 -0.15 9.18
C GLY A 153 -9.06 0.60 8.55
N TYR A 154 -8.95 1.92 8.37
CA TYR A 154 -9.97 2.77 7.76
C TYR A 154 -9.31 3.72 6.76
N ALA A 155 -9.84 3.80 5.55
CA ALA A 155 -9.34 4.71 4.52
C ALA A 155 -10.40 5.78 4.23
N SER A 156 -10.01 7.05 4.33
CA SER A 156 -10.91 8.19 4.07
C SER A 156 -10.45 9.05 2.89
N ALA A 157 -9.45 8.61 2.12
CA ALA A 157 -9.03 9.33 0.92
C ALA A 157 -10.10 9.18 -0.18
N PRO A 158 -10.20 10.14 -1.12
CA PRO A 158 -11.14 10.04 -2.23
C PRO A 158 -10.94 8.75 -3.02
N LEU A 159 -12.05 8.07 -3.33
CA LEU A 159 -12.08 6.81 -4.08
C LEU A 159 -11.31 5.64 -3.43
N ALA A 160 -10.86 5.77 -2.19
CA ALA A 160 -10.00 4.77 -1.56
C ALA A 160 -10.64 3.38 -1.54
N ALA A 161 -9.79 2.35 -1.69
CA ALA A 161 -10.21 0.97 -1.53
C ALA A 161 -10.85 0.75 -0.15
N ASN A 162 -12.04 0.15 -0.13
CA ASN A 162 -12.74 -0.17 1.10
C ASN A 162 -12.01 -1.30 1.84
N LEU A 163 -11.35 -0.95 2.95
CA LEU A 163 -10.53 -1.90 3.69
C LEU A 163 -11.34 -3.04 4.31
N ASP A 164 -12.53 -2.77 4.83
CA ASP A 164 -13.41 -3.81 5.40
C ASP A 164 -13.80 -4.84 4.32
N PHE A 165 -14.03 -4.39 3.08
CA PHE A 165 -14.30 -5.26 1.95
C PHE A 165 -13.07 -6.06 1.52
N THR A 166 -11.92 -5.40 1.35
CA THR A 166 -10.69 -6.05 0.85
C THR A 166 -10.08 -7.06 1.83
N LEU A 167 -10.41 -6.95 3.12
CA LEU A 167 -9.87 -7.75 4.20
C LEU A 167 -10.86 -8.78 4.76
N ALA A 168 -12.07 -8.84 4.22
CA ALA A 168 -13.08 -9.79 4.66
C ALA A 168 -12.58 -11.24 4.50
N GLY A 169 -12.71 -12.06 5.55
CA GLY A 169 -12.28 -13.45 5.53
C GLY A 169 -10.77 -13.66 5.70
N LYS A 170 -10.01 -12.61 6.04
CA LYS A 170 -8.56 -12.64 6.29
C LYS A 170 -8.19 -12.53 7.75
N GLU A 171 -9.13 -12.81 8.65
CA GLU A 171 -8.97 -12.61 10.10
C GLU A 171 -7.83 -13.44 10.69
N ALA A 172 -7.56 -14.64 10.16
CA ALA A 172 -6.47 -15.49 10.61
C ALA A 172 -5.10 -14.90 10.28
N GLU A 173 -4.91 -14.44 9.04
CA GLU A 173 -3.69 -13.77 8.60
C GLU A 173 -3.48 -12.46 9.37
N LEU A 174 -4.54 -11.65 9.51
CA LEU A 174 -4.49 -10.41 10.28
C LEU A 174 -4.09 -10.67 11.74
N GLN A 175 -4.68 -11.67 12.39
CA GLN A 175 -4.34 -12.03 13.77
C GLN A 175 -2.88 -12.47 13.89
N ALA A 176 -2.40 -13.33 13.00
CA ALA A 176 -1.01 -13.80 13.01
C ALA A 176 -0.02 -12.63 12.86
N ALA A 177 -0.30 -11.71 11.93
CA ALA A 177 0.54 -10.54 11.70
C ALA A 177 0.59 -9.61 12.93
N VAL A 178 -0.56 -9.25 13.51
CA VAL A 178 -0.57 -8.33 14.67
C VAL A 178 0.01 -8.96 15.92
N THR A 179 -0.16 -10.28 16.13
CA THR A 179 0.49 -11.01 17.22
C THR A 179 2.01 -10.97 17.08
N ALA A 180 2.55 -11.21 15.88
CA ALA A 180 4.00 -11.09 15.64
C ALA A 180 4.50 -9.64 15.82
N LEU A 181 3.80 -8.66 15.26
CA LEU A 181 4.15 -7.24 15.42
C LEU A 181 4.12 -6.79 16.88
N SER A 182 3.20 -7.33 17.70
CA SER A 182 3.11 -7.01 19.12
C SER A 182 4.36 -7.39 19.92
N LYS A 183 5.18 -8.33 19.42
CA LYS A 183 6.47 -8.69 20.03
C LYS A 183 7.55 -7.65 19.79
N LEU A 184 7.39 -6.80 18.79
CA LEU A 184 8.42 -5.84 18.36
C LEU A 184 8.34 -4.50 19.11
N THR A 185 7.40 -4.35 20.04
CA THR A 185 7.14 -3.08 20.74
C THR A 185 6.53 -3.31 22.11
N ASP A 186 6.94 -2.52 23.09
CA ASP A 186 6.29 -2.52 24.42
C ASP A 186 5.06 -1.60 24.47
N GLY A 187 4.98 -0.60 23.59
CA GLY A 187 3.84 0.33 23.55
C GLY A 187 2.57 -0.22 22.89
N GLY A 188 2.61 -1.45 22.37
CA GLY A 188 1.47 -2.12 21.75
C GLY A 188 1.22 -1.76 20.28
N VAL A 189 0.24 -2.46 19.70
CA VAL A 189 -0.24 -2.30 18.32
C VAL A 189 -1.58 -1.60 18.34
N HIS A 190 -1.68 -0.45 17.68
CA HIS A 190 -2.88 0.39 17.65
C HIS A 190 -3.53 0.37 16.26
N ILE A 191 -4.83 0.09 16.20
CA ILE A 191 -5.58 -0.01 14.95
C ILE A 191 -6.78 0.92 14.96
N SER A 192 -6.95 1.73 13.92
CA SER A 192 -8.19 2.47 13.70
C SER A 192 -9.17 1.72 12.81
N ILE A 193 -10.45 1.71 13.18
CA ILE A 193 -11.55 1.15 12.39
C ILE A 193 -12.64 2.20 12.13
N GLY A 194 -13.27 2.15 10.97
CA GLY A 194 -14.38 3.05 10.61
C GLY A 194 -15.77 2.46 10.86
N SER A 195 -15.83 1.15 11.13
CA SER A 195 -17.06 0.36 11.21
C SER A 195 -16.92 -0.76 12.22
N SER A 196 -18.01 -1.08 12.92
CA SER A 196 -18.09 -2.25 13.80
C SER A 196 -18.12 -3.59 13.06
N LYS A 197 -18.17 -3.57 11.73
CA LYS A 197 -18.05 -4.76 10.87
C LYS A 197 -16.62 -5.02 10.40
N SER A 198 -15.66 -4.20 10.82
CA SER A 198 -14.28 -4.31 10.38
C SER A 198 -13.67 -5.65 10.81
N PRO A 199 -12.88 -6.33 9.95
CA PRO A 199 -12.14 -7.55 10.30
C PRO A 199 -11.19 -7.38 11.49
N PHE A 200 -10.86 -6.13 11.85
CA PHE A 200 -9.99 -5.80 12.97
C PHE A 200 -10.67 -5.77 14.35
N VAL A 201 -12.01 -5.86 14.42
CA VAL A 201 -12.77 -5.62 15.67
C VAL A 201 -12.42 -6.62 16.78
N ASN A 202 -12.23 -7.90 16.43
CA ASN A 202 -12.06 -8.99 17.39
C ASN A 202 -10.62 -9.49 17.51
N LEU A 203 -9.65 -8.75 16.94
CA LEU A 203 -8.26 -9.16 17.05
C LEU A 203 -7.73 -9.01 18.48
N GLN A 204 -6.88 -9.95 18.87
CA GLN A 204 -6.13 -9.93 20.11
C GLN A 204 -4.77 -9.25 19.92
N ASN A 205 -4.13 -8.87 21.04
CA ASN A 205 -2.84 -8.16 21.07
C ASN A 205 -2.86 -6.77 20.41
N VAL A 206 -4.04 -6.17 20.24
CA VAL A 206 -4.22 -4.84 19.64
C VAL A 206 -5.10 -3.95 20.51
N ILE A 207 -4.93 -2.65 20.33
CA ILE A 207 -5.80 -1.62 20.90
C ILE A 207 -6.55 -0.97 19.74
N THR A 208 -7.86 -1.21 19.70
CA THR A 208 -8.72 -0.73 18.60
C THR A 208 -9.36 0.61 18.94
N TYR A 209 -9.43 1.50 17.95
CA TYR A 209 -9.98 2.85 18.05
C TYR A 209 -11.04 3.03 16.97
N ASN A 210 -12.27 3.42 17.33
CA ASN A 210 -13.25 3.83 16.33
C ASN A 210 -12.90 5.22 15.83
N VAL A 211 -12.82 5.39 14.52
CA VAL A 211 -12.50 6.67 13.88
C VAL A 211 -13.64 7.07 12.95
N SER A 212 -14.02 8.35 12.99
CA SER A 212 -15.05 8.91 12.11
C SER A 212 -14.76 10.35 11.73
N GLY A 213 -15.42 10.82 10.67
CA GLY A 213 -15.32 12.19 10.15
C GLY A 213 -14.67 12.27 8.77
N PRO A 214 -14.54 13.48 8.21
CA PRO A 214 -14.00 13.69 6.88
C PRO A 214 -12.50 13.41 6.80
N HIS A 215 -11.96 13.31 5.58
CA HIS A 215 -10.52 13.25 5.35
C HIS A 215 -9.79 14.41 6.05
N PRO A 216 -8.70 14.16 6.80
CA PRO A 216 -7.84 12.96 6.81
C PRO A 216 -8.10 11.96 7.96
N SER A 217 -9.35 11.70 8.34
CA SER A 217 -9.70 10.76 9.42
C SER A 217 -9.09 9.36 9.27
N GLY A 218 -9.00 8.81 8.05
CA GLY A 218 -8.41 7.50 7.78
C GLY A 218 -6.88 7.48 7.64
N ASN A 219 -6.20 8.61 7.79
CA ASN A 219 -4.73 8.62 7.69
C ASN A 219 -4.10 8.09 9.00
N VAL A 220 -3.09 7.21 8.87
CA VAL A 220 -2.36 6.68 10.03
C VAL A 220 -1.69 7.79 10.85
N GLY A 221 -1.27 8.89 10.21
CA GLY A 221 -0.72 10.06 10.91
C GLY A 221 -1.73 10.74 11.85
N THR A 222 -3.01 10.75 11.49
CA THR A 222 -4.09 11.27 12.34
C THR A 222 -4.26 10.40 13.58
N LEU A 223 -4.20 9.07 13.41
CA LEU A 223 -4.24 8.12 14.53
C LEU A 223 -3.03 8.31 15.46
N ILE A 224 -1.82 8.36 14.91
CA ILE A 224 -0.58 8.60 15.68
C ILE A 224 -0.71 9.88 16.50
N ASN A 225 -1.11 10.99 15.87
CA ASN A 225 -1.24 12.29 16.54
C ASN A 225 -2.21 12.25 17.74
N LYS A 226 -3.29 11.47 17.64
CA LYS A 226 -4.32 11.38 18.68
C LYS A 226 -3.98 10.40 19.80
N VAL A 227 -3.21 9.36 19.50
CA VAL A 227 -2.96 8.24 20.42
C VAL A 227 -1.58 8.32 21.06
N SER A 228 -0.54 8.51 20.26
CA SER A 228 0.85 8.54 20.73
C SER A 228 1.66 9.49 19.84
N PRO A 229 1.49 10.82 20.01
CA PRO A 229 2.24 11.79 19.23
C PRO A 229 3.75 11.60 19.42
N VAL A 230 4.48 11.82 18.34
CA VAL A 230 5.92 11.55 18.24
C VAL A 230 6.71 12.82 18.56
N ASN A 231 7.60 12.75 19.54
CA ASN A 231 8.52 13.82 19.91
C ASN A 231 9.92 13.60 19.31
N LYS A 232 10.80 14.59 19.47
CA LYS A 232 12.19 14.49 19.03
C LYS A 232 12.87 13.26 19.63
N GLY A 233 13.47 12.43 18.77
CA GLY A 233 14.16 11.20 19.15
C GLY A 233 13.26 9.98 19.28
N GLU A 234 11.94 10.16 19.31
CA GLU A 234 11.00 9.04 19.29
C GLU A 234 10.72 8.61 17.84
N THR A 235 10.43 7.31 17.66
CA THR A 235 9.87 6.79 16.41
C THR A 235 8.70 5.87 16.70
N VAL A 236 7.74 5.83 15.81
CA VAL A 236 6.67 4.82 15.79
C VAL A 236 6.75 4.08 14.46
N TRP A 237 6.26 2.86 14.41
CA TRP A 237 6.17 2.13 13.14
C TRP A 237 4.75 2.10 12.61
N THR A 238 4.62 1.95 11.30
CA THR A 238 3.35 1.86 10.60
C THR A 238 3.37 0.71 9.59
N VAL A 239 2.25 0.02 9.46
CA VAL A 239 2.04 -1.03 8.46
C VAL A 239 0.67 -0.79 7.81
N ASN A 240 0.56 -0.95 6.48
CA ASN A 240 -0.73 -0.84 5.81
C ASN A 240 -1.59 -2.07 6.12
N ALA A 241 -2.91 -1.89 6.17
CA ALA A 241 -3.83 -2.96 6.57
C ALA A 241 -3.77 -4.19 5.66
N GLN A 242 -3.65 -4.04 4.34
CA GLN A 242 -3.52 -5.17 3.41
C GLN A 242 -2.14 -5.85 3.46
N ASP A 243 -1.09 -5.12 3.87
CA ASP A 243 0.26 -5.71 4.01
C ASP A 243 0.32 -6.70 5.17
N LEU A 244 -0.55 -6.54 6.17
CA LEU A 244 -0.70 -7.52 7.25
C LEU A 244 -1.15 -8.88 6.74
N VAL A 245 -1.95 -8.95 5.67
CA VAL A 245 -2.37 -10.23 5.09
C VAL A 245 -1.16 -10.99 4.55
N ILE A 246 -0.26 -10.30 3.85
CA ILE A 246 0.97 -10.89 3.30
C ILE A 246 1.89 -11.36 4.44
N ILE A 247 2.07 -10.52 5.46
CA ILE A 247 2.87 -10.88 6.65
C ILE A 247 2.25 -12.10 7.35
N GLY A 248 0.94 -12.10 7.56
CA GLY A 248 0.21 -13.17 8.23
C GLY A 248 0.27 -14.49 7.48
N GLU A 249 0.03 -14.46 6.17
CA GLU A 249 0.11 -15.63 5.31
C GLU A 249 1.51 -16.25 5.32
N LEU A 250 2.56 -15.41 5.26
CA LEU A 250 3.94 -15.86 5.41
C LEU A 250 4.14 -16.57 6.76
N LEU A 251 3.72 -15.96 7.87
CA LEU A 251 3.90 -16.56 9.20
C LEU A 251 3.16 -17.90 9.35
N LEU A 252 1.99 -18.02 8.74
CA LEU A 252 1.15 -19.22 8.83
C LEU A 252 1.62 -20.35 7.90
N THR A 253 2.16 -20.01 6.73
CA THR A 253 2.42 -20.97 5.64
C THR A 253 3.89 -21.12 5.26
N GLY A 254 4.75 -20.18 5.67
CA GLY A 254 6.14 -20.07 5.25
C GLY A 254 6.34 -19.45 3.87
N LYS A 255 5.28 -19.05 3.16
CA LYS A 255 5.37 -18.58 1.77
C LYS A 255 5.07 -17.09 1.65
N PHE A 256 5.94 -16.37 0.95
CA PHE A 256 5.69 -14.96 0.61
C PHE A 256 4.72 -14.87 -0.57
N ASN A 257 3.44 -14.57 -0.29
CA ASN A 257 2.44 -14.35 -1.32
C ASN A 257 2.13 -12.86 -1.49
N ALA A 258 2.64 -12.26 -2.57
CA ALA A 258 2.45 -10.85 -2.87
C ALA A 258 1.05 -10.48 -3.40
N GLU A 259 0.04 -11.33 -3.19
CA GLU A 259 -1.33 -11.08 -3.64
C GLU A 259 -1.95 -9.89 -2.88
N ARG A 260 -2.70 -9.06 -3.60
CA ARG A 260 -3.41 -7.90 -3.06
C ARG A 260 -4.72 -7.67 -3.81
N VAL A 261 -5.72 -7.18 -3.08
CA VAL A 261 -6.99 -6.72 -3.66
C VAL A 261 -6.94 -5.21 -3.82
N ILE A 262 -6.92 -4.74 -5.06
CA ILE A 262 -6.83 -3.31 -5.39
C ILE A 262 -8.14 -2.78 -5.96
N ALA A 263 -8.47 -1.53 -5.69
CA ALA A 263 -9.56 -0.85 -6.39
C ALA A 263 -9.06 -0.25 -7.72
N LEU A 264 -9.79 -0.45 -8.81
CA LEU A 264 -9.68 0.37 -10.03
C LEU A 264 -10.80 1.39 -10.00
N ALA A 265 -10.43 2.67 -9.92
CA ALA A 265 -11.35 3.76 -9.68
C ALA A 265 -11.03 4.99 -10.55
N GLY A 266 -11.93 5.96 -10.53
CA GLY A 266 -11.79 7.25 -11.18
C GLY A 266 -12.74 7.44 -12.35
N SER A 267 -12.97 8.70 -12.71
CA SER A 267 -14.03 9.11 -13.63
C SER A 267 -13.83 8.63 -15.07
N SER A 268 -12.59 8.30 -15.45
CA SER A 268 -12.29 7.78 -16.79
C SER A 268 -12.48 6.27 -16.91
N VAL A 269 -12.77 5.57 -15.80
CA VAL A 269 -13.03 4.13 -15.79
C VAL A 269 -14.52 3.86 -16.01
N LYS A 270 -14.89 3.18 -17.10
CA LYS A 270 -16.30 2.86 -17.41
C LYS A 270 -16.88 1.80 -16.46
N LYS A 271 -16.06 0.89 -15.94
CA LYS A 271 -16.47 -0.17 -14.99
C LYS A 271 -15.56 -0.21 -13.74
N PRO A 272 -15.64 0.76 -12.82
CA PRO A 272 -14.87 0.76 -11.57
C PRO A 272 -15.18 -0.47 -10.70
N ARG A 273 -14.15 -1.18 -10.21
CA ARG A 273 -14.29 -2.44 -9.45
C ARG A 273 -13.00 -2.85 -8.74
N TYR A 274 -13.01 -3.97 -8.02
CA TYR A 274 -11.84 -4.51 -7.35
C TYR A 274 -11.20 -5.64 -8.16
N PHE A 275 -9.88 -5.69 -8.14
CA PHE A 275 -9.07 -6.74 -8.75
C PHE A 275 -8.19 -7.43 -7.72
N ARG A 276 -8.17 -8.77 -7.78
CA ARG A 276 -7.10 -9.56 -7.18
C ARG A 276 -5.91 -9.58 -8.14
N THR A 277 -4.77 -9.05 -7.69
CA THR A 277 -3.50 -9.01 -8.44
C THR A 277 -2.32 -9.21 -7.49
N LYS A 278 -1.08 -9.01 -7.95
CA LYS A 278 0.12 -8.99 -7.11
C LYS A 278 0.84 -7.65 -7.16
N ILE A 279 1.66 -7.40 -6.13
CA ILE A 279 2.56 -6.25 -6.07
C ILE A 279 3.44 -6.18 -7.33
N GLY A 280 3.61 -4.99 -7.89
CA GLY A 280 4.45 -4.77 -9.07
C GLY A 280 3.81 -5.18 -10.41
N SER A 281 2.55 -5.64 -10.40
CA SER A 281 1.83 -6.02 -11.63
C SER A 281 1.73 -4.87 -12.62
N GLU A 282 1.91 -5.17 -13.90
CA GLU A 282 1.56 -4.26 -14.98
C GLU A 282 0.05 -3.94 -14.97
N ILE A 283 -0.31 -2.67 -15.18
CA ILE A 283 -1.70 -2.20 -15.03
C ILE A 283 -2.50 -2.21 -16.33
N ALA A 284 -1.84 -2.33 -17.49
CA ALA A 284 -2.46 -2.15 -18.81
C ALA A 284 -3.68 -3.08 -19.01
N THR A 285 -3.56 -4.35 -18.65
CA THR A 285 -4.64 -5.33 -18.79
C THR A 285 -5.84 -4.99 -17.90
N MET A 286 -5.58 -4.62 -16.64
CA MET A 286 -6.64 -4.23 -15.70
C MET A 286 -7.39 -2.98 -16.17
N VAL A 287 -6.66 -2.03 -16.76
CA VAL A 287 -7.20 -0.74 -17.20
C VAL A 287 -8.03 -0.86 -18.48
N TYR A 288 -7.48 -1.44 -19.54
CA TYR A 288 -8.11 -1.37 -20.87
C TYR A 288 -9.33 -2.28 -21.01
N ASP A 289 -9.34 -3.44 -20.33
CA ASP A 289 -10.49 -4.35 -20.37
C ASP A 289 -11.71 -3.78 -19.62
N ASN A 290 -11.49 -2.78 -18.77
CA ASN A 290 -12.54 -2.13 -17.97
C ASN A 290 -12.96 -0.75 -18.51
N GLY A 291 -12.64 -0.51 -19.79
CA GLY A 291 -13.24 0.54 -20.59
C GLY A 291 -12.59 1.90 -20.45
N VAL A 292 -11.33 1.97 -20.01
CA VAL A 292 -10.52 3.18 -20.23
C VAL A 292 -10.15 3.26 -21.70
N GLU A 293 -10.32 4.43 -22.31
CA GLU A 293 -10.06 4.63 -23.73
C GLU A 293 -8.55 4.69 -24.00
N ARG A 294 -8.07 3.92 -24.98
CA ARG A 294 -6.63 3.85 -25.29
C ARG A 294 -6.04 5.18 -25.76
N ASP A 295 -6.82 5.93 -26.52
CA ASP A 295 -6.45 7.24 -27.06
C ASP A 295 -6.97 8.39 -26.18
N GLY A 296 -7.45 8.08 -24.97
CA GLY A 296 -7.91 9.05 -24.00
C GLY A 296 -6.76 9.88 -23.44
N ASN A 297 -7.04 11.15 -23.12
CA ASN A 297 -6.10 12.03 -22.44
C ASN A 297 -6.26 11.88 -20.91
N ASP A 298 -5.91 10.70 -20.43
CA ASP A 298 -6.09 10.27 -19.05
C ASP A 298 -4.76 10.17 -18.29
N ARG A 299 -4.82 10.53 -17.01
CA ARG A 299 -3.77 10.33 -16.03
C ARG A 299 -3.96 9.02 -15.29
N PHE A 300 -2.96 8.16 -15.34
CA PHE A 300 -2.89 6.92 -14.57
C PHE A 300 -2.09 7.13 -13.29
N ILE A 301 -2.66 6.70 -12.16
CA ILE A 301 -2.06 6.90 -10.84
C ILE A 301 -2.02 5.57 -10.10
N SER A 302 -0.83 5.14 -9.68
CA SER A 302 -0.67 4.11 -8.66
C SER A 302 -0.87 4.77 -7.29
N GLY A 303 -1.99 4.47 -6.64
CA GLY A 303 -2.44 5.15 -5.43
C GLY A 303 -3.64 6.07 -5.69
N ASN A 304 -4.00 6.84 -4.66
CA ASN A 304 -5.11 7.79 -4.73
C ASN A 304 -4.66 9.12 -5.36
N VAL A 305 -5.61 9.99 -5.70
CA VAL A 305 -5.34 11.29 -6.33
C VAL A 305 -4.51 12.28 -5.49
N LEU A 306 -4.44 12.11 -4.17
CA LEU A 306 -3.78 13.05 -3.26
C LEU A 306 -2.30 12.74 -3.05
N SER A 307 -1.95 11.45 -3.02
CA SER A 307 -0.61 10.99 -2.64
C SER A 307 -0.05 9.89 -3.53
N GLY A 308 -0.78 9.49 -4.57
CA GLY A 308 -0.35 8.47 -5.52
C GLY A 308 0.74 8.96 -6.46
N LYS A 309 1.37 8.02 -7.16
CA LYS A 309 2.40 8.29 -8.17
C LYS A 309 1.79 8.19 -9.56
N GLN A 310 2.02 9.20 -10.40
CA GLN A 310 1.68 9.08 -11.81
C GLN A 310 2.50 7.95 -12.44
N ILE A 311 1.83 7.11 -13.20
CA ILE A 311 2.43 6.01 -13.96
C ILE A 311 1.97 6.11 -15.41
N LYS A 312 2.67 5.41 -16.30
CA LYS A 312 2.24 5.27 -17.68
C LYS A 312 1.08 4.25 -17.78
N PRO A 313 0.33 4.23 -18.88
CA PRO A 313 -0.71 3.23 -19.09
C PRO A 313 -0.18 1.78 -19.11
N ASP A 314 1.06 1.59 -19.57
CA ASP A 314 1.85 0.34 -19.53
C ASP A 314 2.74 0.25 -18.27
N GLY A 315 2.48 1.09 -17.27
CA GLY A 315 3.21 1.12 -16.01
C GLY A 315 2.85 -0.02 -15.08
N ASN A 316 3.42 0.02 -13.88
CA ASN A 316 3.24 -0.99 -12.85
C ASN A 316 2.64 -0.39 -11.57
N LEU A 317 1.88 -1.21 -10.86
CA LEU A 317 1.45 -0.93 -9.49
C LEU A 317 2.69 -0.83 -8.60
N ASP A 318 2.75 0.21 -7.77
CA ASP A 318 3.85 0.38 -6.82
C ASP A 318 3.79 -0.63 -5.66
N TYR A 319 4.84 -0.68 -4.84
CA TYR A 319 4.96 -1.66 -3.77
C TYR A 319 3.84 -1.56 -2.70
N TYR A 320 3.37 -0.36 -2.38
CA TYR A 320 2.52 -0.07 -1.22
C TYR A 320 1.06 0.26 -1.56
N SER A 321 0.78 0.63 -2.81
CA SER A 321 -0.55 1.08 -3.24
C SER A 321 -1.53 -0.08 -3.34
N ASN A 322 -2.78 0.22 -3.00
CA ASN A 322 -3.92 -0.70 -3.04
C ASN A 322 -5.07 -0.15 -3.91
N ILE A 323 -4.77 0.82 -4.76
CA ILE A 323 -5.73 1.44 -5.66
C ILE A 323 -4.98 1.92 -6.90
N ILE A 324 -5.62 1.79 -8.05
CA ILE A 324 -5.25 2.46 -9.30
C ILE A 324 -6.34 3.47 -9.59
N THR A 325 -5.96 4.73 -9.77
CA THR A 325 -6.89 5.81 -10.08
C THR A 325 -6.65 6.32 -11.49
N VAL A 326 -7.70 6.39 -12.30
CA VAL A 326 -7.64 6.94 -13.66
C VAL A 326 -8.60 8.13 -13.78
N ILE A 327 -8.03 9.31 -14.04
CA ILE A 327 -8.76 10.57 -14.13
C ILE A 327 -8.33 11.33 -15.39
N PRO A 328 -9.13 12.27 -15.90
CA PRO A 328 -8.70 13.15 -16.98
C PRO A 328 -7.43 13.94 -16.59
N GLU A 329 -6.55 14.21 -17.56
CA GLU A 329 -5.28 14.92 -17.31
C GLU A 329 -5.49 16.35 -16.77
N GLY A 330 -6.62 16.97 -17.12
CA GLY A 330 -7.02 18.30 -16.63
C GLY A 330 -6.29 19.46 -17.29
N ASN A 331 -5.79 19.25 -18.52
CA ASN A 331 -5.17 20.26 -19.38
C ASN A 331 -6.20 21.04 -20.23
N ASP A 332 -7.44 21.14 -19.75
CA ASP A 332 -8.49 21.96 -20.33
C ASP A 332 -8.33 23.41 -19.88
N TYR A 333 -8.04 24.32 -20.81
CA TYR A 333 -7.85 25.73 -20.52
C TYR A 333 -9.15 26.51 -20.66
N GLU A 334 -9.53 27.22 -19.61
CA GLU A 334 -10.66 28.16 -19.66
C GLU A 334 -10.22 29.54 -20.17
N LEU A 335 -10.78 29.96 -21.30
CA LEU A 335 -10.61 31.32 -21.80
C LEU A 335 -11.21 32.31 -20.78
N PHE A 336 -10.37 33.22 -20.26
CA PHE A 336 -10.71 34.18 -19.18
C PHE A 336 -11.21 33.54 -17.87
N GLY A 337 -10.68 32.38 -17.46
CA GLY A 337 -11.07 31.70 -16.21
C GLY A 337 -10.94 32.53 -14.91
N TRP A 338 -10.18 33.64 -14.93
CA TRP A 338 -10.06 34.59 -13.81
C TRP A 338 -11.20 35.61 -13.72
N ASN A 339 -12.00 35.78 -14.79
CA ASN A 339 -13.10 36.74 -14.87
C ASN A 339 -14.46 36.07 -15.09
N LYS A 340 -14.48 34.78 -15.48
CA LYS A 340 -15.72 34.04 -15.70
C LYS A 340 -16.39 33.72 -14.36
N PRO A 341 -17.70 34.01 -14.18
CA PRO A 341 -18.46 33.49 -13.04
C PRO A 341 -18.40 31.96 -12.99
N VAL A 342 -18.06 31.41 -11.83
CA VAL A 342 -17.84 29.97 -11.63
C VAL A 342 -19.01 29.39 -10.84
N PHE A 343 -19.75 28.46 -11.45
CA PHE A 343 -20.95 27.85 -10.86
C PHE A 343 -20.77 26.36 -10.53
N ASP A 344 -19.75 25.75 -11.10
CA ASP A 344 -19.51 24.32 -11.19
C ASP A 344 -18.19 23.89 -10.52
N LYS A 345 -17.50 24.80 -9.81
CA LYS A 345 -16.30 24.48 -9.03
C LYS A 345 -16.55 24.54 -7.53
N VAL A 346 -15.93 23.61 -6.81
CA VAL A 346 -16.02 23.51 -5.36
C VAL A 346 -15.15 24.61 -4.71
N SER A 347 -15.74 25.38 -3.79
CA SER A 347 -15.04 26.42 -3.02
C SER A 347 -15.43 26.39 -1.54
N ASN A 348 -14.53 25.88 -0.69
CA ASN A 348 -14.78 25.78 0.75
C ASN A 348 -14.81 27.15 1.46
N THR A 349 -14.08 28.14 0.94
CA THR A 349 -14.03 29.52 1.46
C THR A 349 -15.04 30.45 0.79
N ARG A 350 -15.88 29.93 -0.13
CA ARG A 350 -16.80 30.72 -0.98
C ARG A 350 -16.13 31.84 -1.79
N ALA A 351 -14.82 31.75 -2.02
CA ALA A 351 -14.06 32.76 -2.77
C ALA A 351 -14.38 32.78 -4.27
N LEU A 352 -14.92 31.68 -4.82
CA LEU A 352 -15.18 31.52 -6.27
C LEU A 352 -16.67 31.57 -6.64
N THR A 353 -17.57 31.67 -5.68
CA THR A 353 -19.02 31.61 -5.91
C THR A 353 -19.64 33.01 -5.89
N PHE A 354 -20.05 33.51 -7.06
CA PHE A 354 -21.02 34.58 -7.18
C PHE A 354 -22.42 33.97 -7.30
N LEU A 355 -23.03 33.58 -6.17
CA LEU A 355 -24.47 33.52 -5.90
C LEU A 355 -24.71 32.77 -4.57
N GLY A 356 -25.72 33.24 -3.84
CA GLY A 356 -25.98 32.96 -2.42
C GLY A 356 -26.62 31.63 -2.11
#